data_AF-A0A7S3AD94-F1
#
_entry.id   AF-A0A7S3AD94-F1
#
_cell.length_a   1.000
_cell.length_b   1.000
_cell.length_c   1.000
_cell.angle_alpha   90.00
_cell.angle_beta   90.00
_cell.angle_gamma   90.00
#
_symmetry.space_group_name_H-M   'P 1'
#
loop_
_entity.id
_entity.type
_entity.pdbx_description
1 polymer ?
#
loop_
_entity_poly.entity_id
_entity_poly.type
_entity_poly.pdbx_seq_one_letter_code
_entity_poly.pdbx_strand_id
1 'polypeptide(L)'
;RHAPSGARVEAAHLAWGEGPARTAQEKGLLGGVGTFDIIFASQVTYVPACIPALVQTFATLLAPGGEVWMFNDRVSYSLGPEGQAECRACLDRALSTHGLVVAGAGADAGWRLPPAFAALPDWAYLLRLRRKSPEAG
;
A
#
# COMPACT_ATOMS: atom_id res chain seq x y z
N ARG A 1 -15.08 22.22 -10.23
CA ARG A 1 -13.79 21.72 -10.80
C ARG A 1 -14.09 20.33 -11.36
N HIS A 2 -14.29 20.23 -12.68
CA HIS A 2 -14.62 18.98 -13.33
C HIS A 2 -13.36 18.10 -13.42
N ALA A 3 -13.42 16.87 -12.92
CA ALA A 3 -12.38 15.88 -13.20
C ALA A 3 -12.31 15.64 -14.72
N PRO A 4 -11.13 15.37 -15.29
CA PRO A 4 -11.00 15.07 -16.72
C PRO A 4 -11.89 13.86 -17.08
N SER A 5 -12.59 13.94 -18.21
CA SER A 5 -13.67 13.03 -18.65
C SER A 5 -13.23 11.61 -19.05
N GLY A 6 -12.24 11.03 -18.37
CA GLY A 6 -11.74 9.67 -18.61
C GLY A 6 -11.35 8.89 -17.35
N ALA A 7 -11.44 9.48 -16.16
CA ALA A 7 -11.15 8.79 -14.91
C ALA A 7 -12.41 8.05 -14.42
N ARG A 8 -12.33 6.72 -14.30
CA ARG A 8 -13.36 5.89 -13.66
C ARG A 8 -12.85 5.44 -12.30
N VAL A 9 -13.66 5.65 -11.26
CA VAL A 9 -13.42 5.07 -9.93
C VAL A 9 -14.09 3.70 -9.92
N GLU A 10 -13.30 2.66 -9.67
CA GLU A 10 -13.80 1.30 -9.53
C GLU A 10 -13.35 0.75 -8.18
N ALA A 11 -14.24 0.02 -7.51
CA ALA A 11 -13.97 -0.62 -6.24
C ALA A 11 -14.27 -2.11 -6.38
N ALA A 12 -13.32 -2.96 -5.96
CA ALA A 12 -13.50 -4.40 -5.89
C ALA A 12 -13.18 -4.87 -4.48
N HIS A 13 -13.99 -5.80 -3.97
CA HIS A 13 -13.72 -6.46 -2.71
C HIS A 13 -12.75 -7.62 -2.96
N LEU A 14 -11.48 -7.42 -2.64
CA LEU A 14 -10.45 -8.46 -2.80
C LEU A 14 -10.34 -9.27 -1.51
N ALA A 15 -10.38 -10.60 -1.63
CA ALA A 15 -9.66 -11.44 -0.68
C ALA A 15 -8.15 -11.26 -0.95
N TRP A 16 -7.31 -11.27 0.09
CA TRP A 16 -5.91 -10.83 -0.03
C TRP A 16 -5.01 -11.98 -0.45
N GLY A 17 -3.95 -11.67 -1.18
CA GLY A 17 -2.99 -12.63 -1.75
C GLY A 17 -3.05 -12.73 -3.28
N GLU A 18 -2.03 -13.36 -3.87
CA GLU A 18 -1.86 -13.45 -5.33
C GLU A 18 -2.97 -14.23 -6.02
N GLY A 19 -3.35 -15.39 -5.46
CA GLY A 19 -4.42 -16.22 -6.02
C GLY A 19 -5.74 -15.46 -6.12
N PRO A 20 -6.26 -14.92 -5.01
CA PRO A 20 -7.44 -14.06 -5.01
C PRO A 20 -7.34 -12.85 -5.95
N ALA A 21 -6.20 -12.16 -5.99
CA ALA A 21 -5.98 -11.02 -6.88
C ALA A 21 -6.04 -11.42 -8.35
N ARG A 22 -5.35 -12.51 -8.73
CA ARG A 22 -5.36 -13.06 -10.08
C ARG A 22 -6.77 -13.52 -10.48
N THR A 23 -7.46 -14.23 -9.60
CA THR A 23 -8.85 -14.66 -9.85
C THR A 23 -9.79 -13.47 -10.02
N ALA A 24 -9.60 -12.37 -9.28
CA ALA A 24 -10.40 -11.16 -9.45
C ALA A 24 -10.13 -10.47 -10.81
N GLN A 25 -8.88 -10.45 -11.28
CA GLN A 25 -8.51 -9.97 -12.61
C GLN A 25 -9.13 -10.85 -13.71
N GLU A 26 -8.97 -12.18 -13.63
CA GLU A 26 -9.52 -13.15 -14.58
C GLU A 26 -11.04 -13.05 -14.71
N LYS A 27 -11.73 -12.78 -13.60
CA LYS A 27 -13.19 -12.63 -13.56
C LYS A 27 -13.68 -11.22 -13.95
N GLY A 28 -12.77 -10.30 -14.30
CA GLY A 28 -13.11 -8.91 -14.63
C GLY A 28 -13.76 -8.13 -13.48
N LEU A 29 -13.61 -8.61 -12.24
CA LEU A 29 -14.17 -7.97 -11.04
C LEU A 29 -13.40 -6.71 -10.66
N LEU A 30 -12.14 -6.64 -11.07
CA LEU A 30 -11.37 -5.41 -11.24
C LEU A 30 -11.59 -5.01 -12.70
N GLY A 31 -12.37 -3.97 -13.00
CA GLY A 31 -12.89 -3.75 -14.34
C GLY A 31 -11.80 -3.60 -15.40
N GLY A 32 -11.53 -4.69 -16.11
CA GLY A 32 -10.75 -4.73 -17.34
C GLY A 32 -9.25 -4.46 -17.26
N VAL A 33 -8.58 -4.36 -16.11
CA VAL A 33 -7.18 -3.87 -16.06
C VAL A 33 -6.24 -4.82 -15.34
N GLY A 34 -5.12 -5.14 -15.99
CA GLY A 34 -4.01 -5.91 -15.44
C GLY A 34 -3.38 -5.21 -14.23
N THR A 35 -2.35 -4.40 -14.45
CA THR A 35 -1.66 -3.69 -13.36
C THR A 35 -2.08 -2.23 -13.29
N PHE A 36 -1.82 -1.59 -12.14
CA PHE A 36 -2.20 -0.21 -11.82
C PHE A 36 -0.97 0.65 -11.57
N ASP A 37 -0.96 1.86 -12.12
CA ASP A 37 0.10 2.84 -11.87
C ASP A 37 0.06 3.38 -10.43
N ILE A 38 -1.14 3.51 -9.85
CA ILE A 38 -1.35 4.04 -8.50
C ILE A 38 -2.34 3.15 -7.75
N ILE A 39 -1.95 2.72 -6.54
CA ILE A 39 -2.83 2.01 -5.61
C ILE A 39 -2.95 2.84 -4.32
N PHE A 40 -4.17 3.19 -3.92
CA PHE A 40 -4.44 3.79 -2.62
C PHE A 40 -4.94 2.74 -1.64
N ALA A 41 -4.22 2.57 -0.54
CA ALA A 41 -4.58 1.67 0.55
C ALA A 41 -4.84 2.49 1.81
N SER A 42 -6.10 2.71 2.14
CA SER A 42 -6.53 3.40 3.36
C SER A 42 -7.15 2.42 4.35
N GLN A 43 -7.03 2.70 5.65
CA GLN A 43 -7.63 1.87 6.71
C GLN A 43 -7.18 0.40 6.69
N VAL A 44 -5.93 0.18 6.32
CA VAL A 44 -5.32 -1.16 6.30
C VAL A 44 -5.28 -1.73 7.71
N THR A 45 -6.08 -2.75 8.00
CA THR A 45 -6.01 -3.44 9.31
C THR A 45 -4.69 -4.19 9.46
N TYR A 46 -3.92 -3.86 10.50
CA TYR A 46 -2.60 -4.40 10.80
C TYR A 46 -2.76 -5.62 11.69
N VAL A 47 -3.21 -6.71 11.08
CA VAL A 47 -3.08 -8.04 11.67
C VAL A 47 -1.81 -8.64 11.08
N PRO A 48 -0.78 -8.99 11.87
CA PRO A 48 0.49 -9.52 11.36
C PRO A 48 0.30 -10.66 10.34
N ALA A 49 -0.67 -11.55 10.58
CA ALA A 49 -0.99 -12.65 9.67
C ALA A 49 -1.50 -12.21 8.28
N CYS A 50 -2.09 -11.02 8.15
CA CYS A 50 -2.65 -10.50 6.91
C CYS A 50 -1.64 -9.67 6.09
N ILE A 51 -0.59 -9.16 6.73
CA ILE A 51 0.41 -8.28 6.09
C ILE A 51 1.12 -8.93 4.90
N PRO A 52 1.54 -10.21 4.96
CA PRO A 52 2.15 -10.86 3.79
C PRO A 52 1.21 -10.91 2.58
N ALA A 53 -0.05 -11.27 2.80
CA ALA A 53 -1.06 -11.35 1.74
C ALA A 53 -1.37 -9.98 1.14
N LEU A 54 -1.40 -8.92 1.96
CA LEU A 54 -1.54 -7.54 1.50
C LEU A 54 -0.42 -7.14 0.54
N VAL A 55 0.82 -7.33 0.98
CA VAL A 55 2.00 -6.93 0.22
C VAL A 55 2.10 -7.74 -1.07
N GLN A 56 1.74 -9.01 -1.03
CA GLN A 56 1.62 -9.84 -2.22
C GLN A 56 0.59 -9.26 -3.19
N THR A 57 -0.60 -8.85 -2.72
CA THR A 57 -1.60 -8.17 -3.56
C THR A 57 -1.04 -6.88 -4.18
N PHE A 58 -0.34 -6.04 -3.43
CA PHE A 58 0.33 -4.86 -3.98
C PHE A 58 1.31 -5.26 -5.09
N ALA A 59 2.17 -6.24 -4.84
CA ALA A 59 3.16 -6.67 -5.80
C ALA A 59 2.55 -7.29 -7.08
N THR A 60 1.40 -7.96 -6.97
CA THR A 60 0.67 -8.49 -8.12
C THR A 60 0.01 -7.40 -8.95
N LEU A 61 -0.60 -6.42 -8.28
CA LEU A 61 -1.43 -5.41 -8.94
C LEU A 61 -0.64 -4.18 -9.39
N LEU A 62 0.57 -3.94 -8.87
CA LEU A 62 1.34 -2.73 -9.18
C LEU A 62 2.02 -2.80 -10.55
N ALA A 63 1.84 -1.78 -11.39
CA ALA A 63 2.50 -1.69 -12.69
C ALA A 63 4.02 -1.50 -12.56
N PRO A 64 4.80 -1.81 -13.61
CA PRO A 64 6.20 -1.40 -13.67
C PRO A 64 6.30 0.13 -13.54
N GLY A 65 6.99 0.61 -12.50
CA GLY A 65 7.10 2.05 -12.20
C GLY A 65 5.94 2.64 -11.40
N GLY A 66 4.91 1.84 -11.07
CA GLY A 66 3.78 2.28 -10.26
C GLY A 66 4.15 2.51 -8.78
N GLU A 67 3.25 3.19 -8.07
CA GLU A 67 3.37 3.50 -6.64
C GLU A 67 2.14 3.03 -5.84
N VAL A 68 2.39 2.59 -4.61
CA VAL A 68 1.33 2.35 -3.61
C VAL A 68 1.41 3.43 -2.55
N TRP A 69 0.27 4.02 -2.24
CA TRP A 69 0.12 5.00 -1.17
C TRP A 69 -0.69 4.35 -0.06
N MET A 70 0.01 3.98 1.02
CA MET A 70 -0.58 3.30 2.15
C MET A 70 -0.71 4.26 3.33
N PHE A 71 -1.94 4.53 3.72
CA PHE A 71 -2.28 5.38 4.85
C PHE A 71 -2.83 4.56 6.01
N ASN A 72 -2.28 4.81 7.20
CA ASN A 72 -2.77 4.28 8.45
C ASN A 72 -2.87 5.41 9.48
N ASP A 73 -4.11 5.75 9.87
CA ASP A 73 -4.44 6.72 10.90
C ASP A 73 -4.93 6.12 12.22
N ARG A 74 -5.62 4.98 12.16
CA ARG A 74 -6.47 4.54 13.27
C ARG A 74 -6.41 3.05 13.60
N VAL A 75 -5.62 2.26 12.91
CA VAL A 75 -5.68 0.80 13.07
C VAL A 75 -4.93 0.30 14.30
N SER A 76 -4.08 1.11 14.92
CA SER A 76 -3.26 0.68 16.06
C SER A 76 -3.72 1.17 17.42
N TYR A 77 -5.00 1.51 17.60
CA TYR A 77 -5.56 1.69 18.94
C TYR A 77 -5.71 0.37 19.72
N SER A 78 -5.81 -0.77 19.00
CA SER A 78 -5.93 -2.10 19.61
C SER A 78 -4.59 -2.75 19.92
N LEU A 79 -3.52 -2.28 19.26
CA LEU A 79 -2.17 -2.85 19.36
C LEU A 79 -1.29 -1.77 19.98
N GLY A 80 -0.86 -1.99 21.22
CA GLY A 80 0.11 -1.11 21.89
C GLY A 80 1.41 -0.96 21.09
N PRO A 81 2.35 -0.11 21.54
CA PRO A 81 3.57 0.22 20.81
C PRO A 81 4.36 -0.99 20.28
N GLU A 82 4.41 -2.08 21.04
CA GLU A 82 5.09 -3.33 20.66
C GLU A 82 4.42 -4.01 19.46
N GLY A 83 3.08 -4.11 19.47
CA GLY A 83 2.33 -4.72 18.36
C GLY A 83 2.44 -3.90 17.07
N GLN A 84 2.60 -2.58 17.19
CA GLN A 84 2.89 -1.72 16.03
C GLN A 84 4.27 -1.96 15.45
N ALA A 85 5.29 -2.08 16.31
CA ALA A 85 6.65 -2.39 15.89
C ALA A 85 6.73 -3.76 15.20
N GLU A 86 6.04 -4.76 15.75
CA GLU A 86 5.93 -6.10 15.14
C GLU A 86 5.28 -6.04 13.75
N CYS A 87 4.15 -5.35 13.66
CA CYS A 87 3.44 -5.10 12.42
C CYS A 87 4.32 -4.40 11.37
N ARG A 88 5.09 -3.39 11.80
CA ARG A 88 6.01 -2.69 10.91
C ARG A 88 7.16 -3.59 10.44
N ALA A 89 7.75 -4.37 11.33
CA ALA A 89 8.80 -5.32 10.97
C ALA A 89 8.28 -6.42 10.02
N CYS A 90 7.04 -6.89 10.22
CA CYS A 90 6.37 -7.82 9.33
C CYS A 90 6.16 -7.21 7.94
N LEU A 91 5.71 -5.95 7.88
CA LEU A 91 5.55 -5.21 6.64
C LEU A 91 6.88 -5.05 5.90
N ASP A 92 7.92 -4.56 6.56
CA ASP A 92 9.22 -4.33 5.94
C ASP A 92 9.81 -5.63 5.38
N ARG A 93 9.63 -6.76 6.10
CA ARG A 93 10.02 -8.09 5.62
C ARG A 93 9.23 -8.50 4.37
N ALA A 94 7.91 -8.39 4.41
CA ALA A 94 7.06 -8.76 3.29
C ALA A 94 7.35 -7.90 2.05
N LEU A 95 7.59 -6.59 2.22
CA LEU A 95 7.98 -5.67 1.15
C LEU A 95 9.28 -6.14 0.50
N SER A 96 10.30 -6.45 1.31
CA SER A 96 11.57 -6.98 0.81
C SER A 96 11.40 -8.28 0.02
N THR A 97 10.57 -9.21 0.52
CA THR A 97 10.29 -10.49 -0.18
C THR A 97 9.70 -10.28 -1.57
N HIS A 98 8.89 -9.24 -1.75
CA HIS A 98 8.23 -8.93 -3.02
C HIS A 98 8.95 -7.86 -3.85
N GLY A 99 10.18 -7.49 -3.47
CA GLY A 99 10.97 -6.48 -4.19
C GLY A 99 10.31 -5.10 -4.16
N LEU A 100 9.53 -4.78 -3.12
CA LEU A 100 8.97 -3.47 -2.86
C LEU A 100 9.81 -2.75 -1.80
N VAL A 101 9.86 -1.43 -1.88
CA VAL A 101 10.60 -0.57 -0.95
C VAL A 101 9.78 0.66 -0.60
N VAL A 102 9.98 1.18 0.61
CA VAL A 102 9.44 2.49 1.00
C VAL A 102 10.29 3.57 0.30
N ALA A 103 9.66 4.37 -0.56
CA ALA A 103 10.30 5.48 -1.24
C ALA A 103 10.38 6.71 -0.32
N GLY A 104 11.60 7.17 -0.01
CA GLY A 104 11.82 8.39 0.77
C GLY A 104 12.14 8.16 2.25
N ALA A 105 12.95 7.14 2.57
CA ALA A 105 13.58 7.06 3.90
C ALA A 105 14.73 8.09 4.00
N GLY A 106 14.37 9.37 4.18
CA GLY A 106 15.32 10.48 4.27
C GLY A 106 14.62 11.84 4.15
N ALA A 107 15.26 12.90 4.63
CA ALA A 107 14.75 14.28 4.70
C ALA A 107 14.26 14.89 3.37
N ASP A 108 14.49 14.20 2.24
CA ASP A 108 14.01 14.58 0.90
C ASP A 108 12.65 13.99 0.51
N ALA A 109 11.93 13.36 1.44
CA ALA A 109 10.49 13.19 1.29
C ALA A 109 9.82 14.56 1.52
N GLY A 110 9.87 15.45 0.53
CA GLY A 110 9.29 16.81 0.52
C GLY A 110 7.77 16.87 0.71
N TRP A 111 7.15 15.85 1.29
CA TRP A 111 5.74 15.73 1.57
C TRP A 111 5.51 15.90 3.06
N ARG A 112 5.17 17.12 3.46
CA ARG A 112 4.56 17.34 4.78
C ARG A 112 3.14 16.81 4.70
N LEU A 113 2.79 15.91 5.63
CA LEU A 113 1.40 15.54 5.83
C LEU A 113 0.57 16.83 6.00
N PRO A 114 -0.63 16.93 5.41
CA PRO A 114 -1.49 18.10 5.57
C PRO A 114 -1.58 18.51 7.05
N PRO A 115 -1.73 19.79 7.42
CA PRO A 115 -1.80 20.21 8.82
C PRO A 115 -2.84 19.45 9.67
N ALA A 116 -3.90 18.93 9.04
CA ALA A 116 -4.88 18.04 9.67
C ALA A 116 -4.28 16.73 10.24
N PHE A 117 -3.09 16.33 9.78
CA PHE A 117 -2.33 15.18 10.26
C PHE A 117 -1.44 15.51 11.47
N ALA A 118 -1.23 16.79 11.80
CA ALA A 118 -0.51 17.17 13.01
C ALA A 118 -1.25 16.77 14.30
N ALA A 119 -2.55 16.47 14.18
CA ALA A 119 -3.39 15.93 15.25
C ALA A 119 -3.41 14.39 15.28
N LEU A 120 -2.75 13.70 14.34
CA LEU A 120 -2.64 12.25 14.37
C LEU A 120 -1.58 11.82 15.39
N PRO A 121 -1.74 10.64 16.01
CA PRO A 121 -0.71 10.09 16.87
C PRO A 121 0.61 9.89 16.12
N ASP A 122 1.74 9.91 16.84
CA ASP A 122 3.11 9.75 16.29
C ASP A 122 3.33 8.45 15.50
N TRP A 123 2.44 7.48 15.67
CA TRP A 123 2.46 6.19 14.98
C TRP A 123 1.56 6.12 13.74
N ALA A 124 0.87 7.19 13.39
CA ALA A 124 0.21 7.29 12.09
C ALA A 124 1.27 7.48 10.99
N TYR A 125 1.06 6.87 9.83
CA TYR A 125 1.96 7.04 8.70
C TYR A 125 1.23 7.02 7.37
N LEU A 126 1.84 7.76 6.44
CA LEU A 126 1.62 7.63 5.02
C LEU A 126 2.91 7.08 4.41
N LEU A 127 2.87 5.84 3.94
CA LEU A 127 3.99 5.22 3.24
C LEU A 127 3.75 5.28 1.75
N ARG A 128 4.79 5.68 1.02
CA ARG A 128 4.86 5.50 -0.42
C ARG A 128 5.71 4.28 -0.71
N LEU A 129 5.15 3.27 -1.35
CA LEU A 129 5.83 2.05 -1.72
C LEU A 129 6.03 2.02 -3.23
N ARG A 130 7.15 1.49 -3.68
CA ARG A 130 7.46 1.26 -5.11
C ARG A 130 8.25 -0.02 -5.27
N ARG A 131 8.34 -0.53 -6.50
CA ARG A 131 9.30 -1.60 -6.81
C ARG A 131 10.73 -1.11 -6.59
N LYS A 132 11.60 -1.96 -6.06
CA LYS A 132 13.04 -1.71 -6.02
C LYS A 132 13.50 -1.54 -7.47
N SER A 133 14.09 -0.40 -7.80
CA SER A 133 14.72 -0.23 -9.10
C SER A 133 15.83 -1.29 -9.23
N PRO A 134 15.99 -1.94 -10.39
CA PRO A 134 17.18 -2.74 -10.61
C PRO A 134 18.38 -1.81 -10.44
N GLU A 135 19.31 -2.19 -9.56
CA GLU A 135 20.60 -1.51 -9.46
C GLU A 135 21.22 -1.57 -10.86
N ALA A 136 21.58 -0.42 -11.42
CA ALA A 136 22.27 -0.36 -12.70
C ALA A 136 23.62 -1.05 -12.52
N GLY A 137 23.69 -2.33 -12.92
CA GLY A 137 24.92 -3.11 -13.02
C GLY A 137 25.64 -2.85 -14.32
#